data_AF-A0A0T6B664-F1
#
_entry.id   AF-A0A0T6B664-F1
#
_cell.length_a   1.000
_cell.length_b   1.000
_cell.length_c   1.000
_cell.angle_alpha   90.00
_cell.angle_beta   90.00
_cell.angle_gamma   90.00
#
_symmetry.space_group_name_H-M   'P 1'
#
loop_
_entity.id
_entity.type
_entity.pdbx_description
1 polymer ?
#
loop_
_entity_poly.entity_id
_entity_poly.type
_entity_poly.pdbx_seq_one_letter_code
_entity_poly.pdbx_strand_id
1 'polypeptide(L)'
;MEEVGPIVFREVVTYTDVVFNDNSTMSYTSKRTLVYDPDLNTIDLNTTLTVPNMASLIAASHFWKAPFIVKMVLNYLVAKMGKTIVKKTIYEILYDNMDPLLSLGHKFLQSVVIYGNTALVPLMSRNQTSRLTVYVGTKFGHQKFFLIDKYNGSAYVPSNQQCRD
;
A
#
# COMPACT_ATOMS: atom_id res chain seq x y z
N MET A 1 -24.89 -7.24 2.86
CA MET A 1 -23.67 -7.27 2.04
C MET A 1 -23.44 -8.71 1.64
N GLU A 2 -22.91 -8.94 0.45
CA GLU A 2 -22.59 -10.26 -0.09
C GLU A 2 -21.09 -10.33 -0.34
N GLU A 3 -20.48 -11.47 -0.05
CA GLU A 3 -19.05 -11.69 -0.23
C GLU A 3 -18.75 -12.06 -1.68
N VAL A 4 -17.75 -11.42 -2.29
CA VAL A 4 -17.26 -11.74 -3.63
C VAL A 4 -15.77 -12.02 -3.52
N GLY A 5 -15.40 -13.30 -3.55
CA GLY A 5 -14.02 -13.76 -3.40
C GLY A 5 -13.89 -15.29 -3.36
N PRO A 6 -12.66 -15.81 -3.27
CA PRO A 6 -11.41 -15.07 -3.16
C PRO A 6 -10.93 -14.49 -4.49
N ILE A 7 -10.18 -13.38 -4.44
CA ILE A 7 -9.30 -12.95 -5.53
C ILE A 7 -7.85 -13.26 -5.14
N VAL A 8 -7.25 -14.25 -5.79
CA VAL A 8 -5.98 -14.86 -5.38
C VAL A 8 -4.80 -14.24 -6.11
N PHE A 9 -3.78 -13.85 -5.34
CA PHE A 9 -2.47 -13.41 -5.82
C PHE A 9 -1.39 -14.28 -5.21
N ARG A 10 -0.39 -14.64 -6.03
CA ARG A 10 0.84 -15.28 -5.59
C ARG A 10 1.87 -14.21 -5.25
N GLU A 11 2.44 -14.28 -4.05
CA GLU A 11 3.59 -13.45 -3.69
C GLU A 11 4.88 -14.13 -4.13
N VAL A 12 5.68 -13.43 -4.95
CA VAL A 12 7.02 -13.84 -5.33
C VAL A 12 8.03 -12.98 -4.57
N VAL A 13 8.90 -13.63 -3.80
CA VAL A 13 9.96 -12.96 -3.03
C VAL A 13 11.31 -13.32 -3.61
N THR A 14 12.08 -12.32 -3.99
CA THR A 14 13.46 -12.48 -4.49
C THR A 14 14.44 -11.86 -3.53
N TYR A 15 15.51 -12.60 -3.22
CA TYR A 15 16.60 -12.12 -2.36
C TYR A 15 17.86 -11.87 -3.19
N THR A 16 18.43 -10.67 -3.09
CA THR A 16 19.65 -10.26 -3.80
C THR A 16 20.65 -9.60 -2.84
N ASP A 17 21.87 -9.32 -3.32
CA ASP A 17 22.90 -8.57 -2.58
C ASP A 17 23.19 -9.12 -1.17
N VAL A 18 23.25 -10.45 -1.08
CA VAL A 18 23.49 -11.18 0.17
C VAL A 18 24.92 -10.97 0.64
N VAL A 19 25.09 -10.53 1.88
CA VAL A 19 26.37 -10.28 2.54
C VAL A 19 26.34 -10.91 3.92
N PHE A 20 27.32 -11.76 4.22
CA PHE A 20 27.55 -12.26 5.58
C PHE A 20 28.51 -11.32 6.28
N ASN A 21 28.12 -10.81 7.44
CA ASN A 21 28.89 -9.83 8.22
C ASN A 21 29.67 -10.52 9.35
N ASP A 22 30.82 -9.95 9.72
CA ASP A 22 31.68 -10.49 10.79
C ASP A 22 31.02 -10.52 12.18
N ASN A 23 29.96 -9.75 12.38
CA ASN A 23 29.21 -9.65 13.63
C ASN A 23 28.09 -10.70 13.77
N SER A 24 28.18 -11.85 13.08
CA SER A 24 27.18 -12.93 13.13
C SER A 24 25.79 -12.55 12.59
N THR A 25 25.75 -11.61 11.64
CA THR A 25 24.53 -11.21 10.92
C THR A 25 24.69 -11.43 9.41
N MET A 26 23.57 -11.44 8.70
CA MET A 26 23.52 -11.49 7.24
C MET A 26 22.61 -10.37 6.75
N SER A 27 23.07 -9.63 5.75
CA SER A 27 22.29 -8.58 5.09
C SER A 27 21.88 -9.03 3.69
N TYR A 28 20.65 -8.74 3.27
CA TYR A 28 20.16 -9.02 1.92
C TYR A 28 19.09 -8.03 1.50
N THR A 29 18.93 -7.83 0.20
CA THR A 29 17.84 -7.06 -0.38
C THR A 29 16.68 -8.01 -0.68
N SER A 30 15.53 -7.79 -0.05
CA SER A 30 14.29 -8.51 -0.31
C SER A 30 13.41 -7.67 -1.22
N LYS A 31 12.94 -8.24 -2.33
CA LYS A 31 11.91 -7.64 -3.18
C LYS A 31 10.72 -8.57 -3.27
N ARG A 32 9.53 -8.06 -2.93
CA ARG A 32 8.24 -8.77 -3.05
C ARG A 32 7.49 -8.29 -4.27
N THR A 33 6.77 -9.18 -4.95
CA THR A 33 5.93 -8.85 -6.10
C THR A 33 4.67 -9.70 -6.07
N LEU A 34 3.53 -9.06 -6.26
CA LEU A 34 2.24 -9.73 -6.34
C LEU A 34 1.94 -10.09 -7.80
N VAL A 35 1.62 -11.35 -8.05
CA VAL A 35 1.28 -11.88 -9.37
C VAL A 35 -0.11 -12.49 -9.30
N TYR A 36 -1.02 -12.05 -10.18
CA TYR A 36 -2.38 -12.61 -10.26
C TYR A 36 -2.32 -14.06 -10.74
N ASP A 37 -3.05 -14.95 -10.06
CA ASP A 37 -3.05 -16.38 -10.37
C ASP A 37 -4.36 -16.77 -11.10
N PRO A 38 -4.40 -16.80 -12.44
CA PRO A 38 -5.64 -17.01 -13.18
C PRO A 38 -6.27 -18.39 -12.92
N ASP A 39 -5.49 -19.40 -12.57
CA ASP A 39 -5.98 -20.77 -12.37
C ASP A 39 -6.72 -20.93 -11.03
N LEU A 40 -6.39 -20.09 -10.04
CA LEU A 40 -7.02 -20.08 -8.72
C LEU A 40 -8.16 -19.06 -8.61
N ASN A 41 -8.41 -18.29 -9.67
CA ASN A 41 -9.45 -17.27 -9.71
C ASN A 41 -10.57 -17.67 -10.67
N THR A 42 -11.75 -17.93 -10.12
CA THR A 42 -12.94 -18.28 -10.92
C THR A 42 -13.86 -17.09 -11.16
N ILE A 43 -13.63 -15.95 -10.50
CA ILE A 43 -14.44 -14.74 -10.61
C ILE A 43 -13.97 -13.91 -11.80
N ASP A 44 -14.92 -13.50 -12.66
CA ASP A 44 -14.63 -12.58 -13.75
C ASP A 44 -14.29 -11.19 -13.21
N LEU A 45 -13.11 -10.67 -13.57
CA LEU A 45 -12.65 -9.34 -13.16
C LEU A 45 -13.54 -8.21 -13.71
N ASN A 46 -14.36 -8.47 -14.74
CA ASN A 46 -15.36 -7.52 -15.24
C ASN A 46 -16.64 -7.47 -14.37
N THR A 47 -16.78 -8.34 -13.38
CA THR A 47 -17.89 -8.31 -12.42
C THR A 47 -17.93 -6.96 -11.73
N THR A 48 -19.08 -6.30 -11.75
CA THR A 48 -19.26 -4.97 -11.17
C THR A 48 -19.71 -5.06 -9.72
N LEU A 49 -18.97 -4.40 -8.84
CA LEU A 49 -19.28 -4.26 -7.43
C LEU A 49 -19.76 -2.85 -7.11
N THR A 50 -20.64 -2.74 -6.12
CA THR A 50 -21.07 -1.45 -5.56
C THR A 50 -20.28 -1.21 -4.27
N VAL A 51 -19.31 -0.30 -4.32
CA VAL A 51 -18.30 -0.09 -3.27
C VAL A 51 -18.22 1.38 -2.86
N PRO A 52 -17.70 1.70 -1.67
CA PRO A 52 -17.37 3.07 -1.30
C PRO A 52 -16.37 3.69 -2.29
N ASN A 53 -16.51 4.99 -2.55
CA ASN A 53 -15.54 5.71 -3.37
C ASN A 53 -14.24 5.93 -2.57
N MET A 54 -13.20 5.18 -2.94
CA MET A 54 -11.88 5.24 -2.31
C MET A 54 -11.22 6.62 -2.41
N ALA A 55 -11.40 7.35 -3.52
CA ALA A 55 -10.85 8.69 -3.67
C ALA A 55 -11.45 9.67 -2.66
N SER A 56 -12.77 9.61 -2.47
CA SER A 56 -13.47 10.42 -1.46
C SER A 56 -12.97 10.10 -0.05
N LEU A 57 -12.79 8.81 0.26
CA LEU A 57 -12.29 8.38 1.57
C LEU A 57 -10.83 8.81 1.82
N ILE A 58 -9.95 8.62 0.83
CA ILE A 58 -8.54 9.03 0.91
C ILE A 58 -8.44 10.55 1.07
N ALA A 59 -9.20 11.31 0.29
CA ALA A 59 -9.22 12.76 0.41
C ALA A 59 -9.71 13.21 1.81
N ALA A 60 -10.83 12.68 2.29
CA ALA A 60 -11.32 12.98 3.62
C ALA A 60 -10.30 12.63 4.71
N SER A 61 -9.65 11.46 4.61
CA SER A 61 -8.60 11.03 5.53
C SER A 61 -7.35 11.89 5.45
N HIS A 62 -6.96 12.37 4.28
CA HIS A 62 -5.75 13.18 4.11
C HIS A 62 -5.96 14.60 4.64
N PHE A 63 -7.13 15.18 4.37
CA PHE A 63 -7.46 16.57 4.71
C PHE A 63 -8.17 16.75 6.05
N TRP A 64 -8.24 15.71 6.88
CA TRP A 64 -8.94 15.79 8.16
C TRP A 64 -8.39 16.88 9.09
N LYS A 65 -7.11 17.21 8.97
CA LYS A 65 -6.39 18.27 9.72
C LYS A 65 -6.23 19.59 8.94
N ALA A 66 -6.77 19.68 7.72
CA ALA A 66 -6.62 20.88 6.90
C ALA A 66 -7.40 22.08 7.48
N PRO A 67 -7.01 23.32 7.14
CA PRO A 67 -7.76 24.52 7.50
C PRO A 67 -9.22 24.46 7.02
N PHE A 68 -10.11 25.18 7.72
CA PHE A 68 -11.55 25.16 7.46
C PHE A 68 -11.92 25.44 5.98
N ILE A 69 -11.26 26.42 5.35
CA ILE A 69 -11.52 26.79 3.95
C ILE A 69 -11.23 25.62 3.00
N VAL A 70 -10.14 24.88 3.23
CA VAL A 70 -9.77 23.71 2.41
C VAL A 70 -10.83 22.61 2.56
N LYS A 71 -11.29 22.35 3.80
CA LYS A 71 -12.37 21.39 4.06
C LYS A 71 -13.68 21.78 3.39
N MET A 72 -14.01 23.08 3.39
CA MET A 72 -15.22 23.59 2.73
C MET A 72 -15.17 23.35 1.21
N VAL A 73 -14.04 23.64 0.57
CA VAL A 73 -13.85 23.38 -0.87
C VAL A 73 -13.94 21.88 -1.16
N LEU A 74 -13.27 21.03 -0.36
CA LEU A 74 -13.32 19.59 -0.54
C LEU A 74 -14.76 19.04 -0.40
N ASN A 75 -15.49 19.49 0.63
CA ASN A 75 -16.89 19.08 0.84
C ASN A 75 -17.78 19.48 -0.34
N TYR A 76 -17.59 20.68 -0.89
CA TYR A 76 -18.31 21.11 -2.09
C TYR A 76 -18.00 20.23 -3.30
N LEU A 77 -16.72 19.91 -3.54
CA LEU A 77 -16.31 19.02 -4.63
C LEU A 77 -16.88 17.60 -4.47
N VAL A 78 -16.81 17.04 -3.26
CA VAL A 78 -17.40 15.72 -2.97
C VAL A 78 -18.92 15.76 -3.16
N ALA A 79 -19.63 16.78 -2.67
CA ALA A 79 -21.08 16.88 -2.86
C ALA A 79 -21.50 17.06 -4.33
N LYS A 80 -20.69 17.77 -5.14
CA LYS A 80 -20.98 18.02 -6.56
C LYS A 80 -20.59 16.86 -7.47
N MET A 81 -19.50 16.16 -7.17
CA MET A 81 -18.83 15.24 -8.10
C MET A 81 -18.57 13.87 -7.49
N GLY A 82 -18.37 13.80 -6.19
CA GLY A 82 -18.11 12.58 -5.46
C GLY A 82 -19.40 11.81 -5.22
N LYS A 83 -19.58 10.71 -5.94
CA LYS A 83 -20.51 9.68 -5.45
C LYS A 83 -19.84 9.01 -4.25
N THR A 84 -20.49 8.96 -3.09
CA THR A 84 -19.95 8.28 -1.90
C THR A 84 -19.88 6.76 -2.11
N ILE A 85 -20.77 6.24 -2.96
CA ILE A 85 -20.83 4.84 -3.39
C ILE A 85 -20.78 4.82 -4.92
N VAL A 86 -19.88 4.02 -5.48
CA VAL A 86 -19.64 3.88 -6.91
C VAL A 86 -19.79 2.43 -7.36
N LYS A 87 -20.16 2.24 -8.62
CA LYS A 87 -20.10 0.94 -9.28
C LYS A 87 -18.78 0.84 -10.03
N LYS A 88 -17.99 -0.18 -9.72
CA LYS A 88 -16.66 -0.42 -10.29
C LYS A 88 -16.47 -1.91 -10.54
N THR A 89 -15.81 -2.25 -11.64
CA THR A 89 -15.38 -3.63 -11.89
C THR A 89 -14.30 -4.04 -10.90
N ILE A 90 -14.16 -5.34 -10.64
CA ILE A 90 -13.06 -5.87 -9.83
C ILE A 90 -11.71 -5.46 -10.44
N TYR A 91 -11.59 -5.49 -11.77
CA TYR A 91 -10.40 -5.04 -12.49
C TYR A 91 -10.04 -3.58 -12.17
N GLU A 92 -11.01 -2.66 -12.26
CA GLU A 92 -10.78 -1.25 -11.91
C GLU A 92 -10.33 -1.12 -10.46
N ILE A 93 -10.99 -1.80 -9.51
CA ILE A 93 -10.62 -1.74 -8.09
C ILE A 93 -9.18 -2.22 -7.85
N LEU A 94 -8.76 -3.27 -8.54
CA LEU A 94 -7.44 -3.88 -8.34
C LEU A 94 -6.32 -3.13 -9.07
N TYR A 95 -6.54 -2.67 -10.30
CA TYR A 95 -5.46 -2.17 -11.18
C TYR A 95 -5.63 -0.72 -11.64
N ASP A 96 -6.86 -0.26 -11.89
CA ASP A 96 -7.12 1.02 -12.54
C ASP A 96 -8.29 1.81 -11.93
N ASN A 97 -8.14 2.20 -10.66
CA ASN A 97 -9.20 2.87 -9.91
C ASN A 97 -9.00 4.39 -9.94
N MET A 98 -9.16 4.96 -11.12
CA MET A 98 -9.14 6.41 -11.32
C MET A 98 -10.47 7.06 -10.91
N ASP A 99 -10.37 8.22 -10.27
CA ASP A 99 -11.53 9.03 -9.88
C ASP A 99 -11.36 10.50 -10.31
N PRO A 100 -12.37 11.12 -10.95
CA PRO A 100 -12.35 12.52 -11.35
C PRO A 100 -12.05 13.49 -10.20
N LEU A 101 -12.46 13.17 -8.97
CA LEU A 101 -12.20 13.99 -7.78
C LEU A 101 -10.70 14.19 -7.55
N LEU A 102 -9.88 13.17 -7.80
CA LEU A 102 -8.42 13.23 -7.62
C LEU A 102 -7.74 14.07 -8.69
N SER A 103 -8.25 13.99 -9.92
CA SER A 103 -7.73 14.76 -11.06
C SER A 103 -7.89 16.28 -10.88
N LEU A 104 -8.94 16.71 -10.16
CA LEU A 104 -9.22 18.11 -9.83
C LEU A 104 -8.46 18.59 -8.59
N GLY A 105 -8.35 17.75 -7.55
CA GLY A 105 -7.53 18.04 -6.39
C GLY A 105 -6.09 18.41 -6.78
N HIS A 106 -5.51 17.67 -7.72
CA HIS A 106 -4.18 17.95 -8.28
C HIS A 106 -4.03 19.35 -8.92
N LYS A 107 -5.08 19.88 -9.53
CA LYS A 107 -5.06 21.21 -10.19
C LYS A 107 -5.21 22.37 -9.21
N PHE A 108 -6.01 22.18 -8.14
CA PHE A 108 -6.33 23.25 -7.18
C PHE A 108 -5.45 23.23 -5.92
N LEU A 109 -4.87 22.08 -5.58
CA LEU A 109 -4.08 21.89 -4.36
C LEU A 109 -2.72 21.31 -4.75
N GLN A 110 -1.83 22.18 -5.26
CA GLN A 110 -0.47 21.82 -5.72
C GLN A 110 0.38 21.09 -4.66
N SER A 111 0.03 21.20 -3.37
CA SER A 111 0.69 20.47 -2.28
C SER A 111 0.24 19.01 -2.11
N VAL A 112 -0.72 18.56 -2.92
CA VAL A 112 -1.48 17.34 -2.63
C VAL A 112 -1.31 16.36 -3.78
N VAL A 113 -0.25 15.58 -3.68
CA VAL A 113 -0.04 14.41 -4.54
C VAL A 113 -1.00 13.30 -4.10
N ILE A 114 -2.30 13.47 -4.35
CA ILE A 114 -3.20 12.31 -4.36
C ILE A 114 -3.13 11.73 -5.77
N TYR A 115 -2.15 10.85 -5.95
CA TYR A 115 -1.96 10.07 -7.16
C TYR A 115 -3.31 9.65 -7.73
N GLY A 116 -3.57 9.99 -9.00
CA GLY A 116 -4.87 9.83 -9.65
C GLY A 116 -5.41 8.39 -9.76
N ASN A 117 -4.71 7.39 -9.21
CA ASN A 117 -5.12 5.99 -9.18
C ASN A 117 -5.07 5.45 -7.74
N THR A 118 -6.20 4.95 -7.26
CA THR A 118 -6.40 4.36 -5.92
C THR A 118 -6.51 2.84 -5.95
N ALA A 119 -6.03 2.22 -7.02
CA ALA A 119 -6.07 0.78 -7.22
C ALA A 119 -5.27 0.04 -6.15
N LEU A 120 -5.81 -1.09 -5.71
CA LEU A 120 -5.26 -1.84 -4.58
C LEU A 120 -3.88 -2.45 -4.90
N VAL A 121 -3.69 -3.05 -6.08
CA VAL A 121 -2.42 -3.74 -6.42
C VAL A 121 -1.25 -2.77 -6.48
N PRO A 122 -1.33 -1.61 -7.16
CA PRO A 122 -0.26 -0.62 -7.12
C PRO A 122 0.02 -0.09 -5.70
N LEU A 123 -1.01 0.11 -4.88
CA LEU A 123 -0.85 0.55 -3.48
C LEU A 123 -0.13 -0.50 -2.63
N MET A 124 -0.54 -1.77 -2.74
CA MET A 124 0.11 -2.89 -2.06
C MET A 124 1.54 -3.12 -2.56
N SER A 125 1.81 -2.82 -3.82
CA SER A 125 3.15 -2.99 -4.40
C SER A 125 4.13 -1.85 -4.09
N ARG A 126 3.71 -0.83 -3.33
CA ARG A 126 4.60 0.28 -2.93
C ARG A 126 5.65 -0.19 -1.94
N ASN A 127 6.89 0.30 -2.10
CA ASN A 127 8.00 0.09 -1.16
C ASN A 127 8.31 -1.40 -0.87
N GLN A 128 8.05 -2.29 -1.82
CA GLN A 128 8.25 -3.74 -1.63
C GLN A 128 9.71 -4.20 -1.73
N THR A 129 10.66 -3.27 -1.89
CA THR A 129 12.09 -3.53 -1.83
C THR A 129 12.65 -3.03 -0.51
N SER A 130 13.35 -3.88 0.23
CA SER A 130 13.97 -3.50 1.51
C SER A 130 15.26 -4.25 1.76
N ARG A 131 16.27 -3.56 2.30
CA ARG A 131 17.52 -4.16 2.75
C ARG A 131 17.38 -4.58 4.21
N LEU A 132 17.32 -5.88 4.45
CA LEU A 132 17.19 -6.47 5.77
C LEU A 132 18.56 -6.93 6.26
N THR A 133 18.79 -6.81 7.57
CA THR A 133 19.89 -7.47 8.26
C THR A 133 19.29 -8.36 9.33
N VAL A 134 19.67 -9.64 9.34
CA VAL A 134 19.13 -10.66 10.24
C VAL A 134 20.26 -11.37 10.98
N TYR A 135 19.97 -11.88 12.17
CA TYR A 135 20.94 -12.69 12.92
C TYR A 135 21.02 -14.11 12.35
N VAL A 136 22.23 -14.60 12.07
CA VAL A 136 22.44 -15.95 11.51
C VAL A 136 23.55 -16.75 12.20
N GLY A 137 24.43 -16.09 12.96
CA GLY A 137 25.59 -16.77 13.56
C GLY A 137 25.31 -17.41 14.91
N THR A 138 26.20 -18.33 15.30
CA THR A 138 26.14 -19.09 16.56
C THR A 138 26.28 -18.22 17.81
N LYS A 139 26.83 -17.01 17.68
CA LYS A 139 27.03 -16.05 18.78
C LYS A 139 25.74 -15.66 19.51
N PHE A 140 24.60 -15.71 18.84
CA PHE A 140 23.29 -15.33 19.41
C PHE A 140 22.39 -16.52 19.76
N GLY A 141 22.86 -17.76 19.55
CA GLY A 141 22.09 -18.98 19.72
C GLY A 141 20.85 -19.07 18.81
N HIS A 142 20.07 -20.13 18.97
CA HIS A 142 18.86 -20.35 18.15
C HIS A 142 17.74 -19.35 18.45
N GLN A 143 17.74 -18.71 19.63
CA GLN A 143 16.68 -17.81 20.08
C GLN A 143 16.53 -16.56 19.20
N LYS A 144 17.63 -16.11 18.58
CA LYS A 144 17.62 -14.94 17.70
C LYS A 144 17.71 -15.29 16.22
N PHE A 145 17.72 -16.58 15.87
CA PHE A 145 17.92 -17.00 14.49
C PHE A 145 16.87 -16.37 13.57
N PHE A 146 17.35 -15.67 12.54
CA PHE A 146 16.57 -14.97 11.53
C PHE A 146 15.69 -13.81 12.04
N LEU A 147 15.84 -13.39 13.31
CA LEU A 147 15.25 -12.13 13.75
C LEU A 147 15.91 -10.95 13.01
N ILE A 148 15.11 -9.94 12.70
CA ILE A 148 15.58 -8.73 12.01
C ILE A 148 16.34 -7.85 13.01
N ASP A 149 17.61 -7.58 12.71
CA ASP A 149 18.45 -6.59 13.39
C ASP A 149 18.21 -5.18 12.82
N LYS A 150 18.14 -5.07 11.49
CA LYS A 150 17.94 -3.79 10.80
C LYS A 150 17.01 -3.91 9.59
N TYR A 151 16.16 -2.91 9.42
CA TYR A 151 15.33 -2.67 8.26
C TYR A 151 15.80 -1.38 7.57
N ASN A 152 16.27 -1.48 6.32
CA ASN A 152 16.85 -0.37 5.56
C ASN A 152 17.94 0.39 6.34
N GLY A 153 18.78 -0.34 7.08
CA GLY A 153 19.88 0.21 7.88
C GLY A 153 19.47 0.76 9.26
N SER A 154 18.18 0.81 9.58
CA SER A 154 17.66 1.27 10.87
C SER A 154 17.17 0.09 11.72
N ALA A 155 17.41 0.14 13.03
CA ALA A 155 16.80 -0.82 13.97
C ALA A 155 15.27 -0.64 14.10
N TYR A 156 14.75 0.49 13.63
CA TYR A 156 13.33 0.85 13.69
C TYR A 156 12.72 0.93 12.30
N VAL A 157 11.46 0.54 12.19
CA VAL A 157 10.67 0.77 10.97
C VAL A 157 10.48 2.28 10.72
N PRO A 158 10.27 2.70 9.46
CA PRO A 158 9.93 4.08 9.14
C PRO A 158 8.51 4.39 9.64
N SER A 159 8.37 4.81 10.90
CA SER A 159 7.12 5.33 11.47
C SER A 159 7.39 6.27 12.65
N ASN A 160 6.32 6.86 13.19
CA ASN A 160 6.33 7.88 14.24
C ASN A 160 7.32 7.53 15.36
N GLN A 161 8.24 8.44 15.67
CA GLN A 161 9.32 8.24 16.65
C GLN A 161 8.80 7.92 18.07
N GLN A 162 7.51 8.17 18.34
CA GLN A 162 6.85 7.96 19.62
C GLN A 162 6.75 6.48 20.07
N CYS A 163 6.95 5.50 19.18
CA CYS A 163 6.85 4.08 19.52
C CYS A 163 8.23 3.38 19.54
N ARG A 164 9.30 4.14 19.80
CA ARG A 164 10.68 3.61 19.82
C ARG A 164 11.18 3.24 21.23
N ASP A 165 10.41 3.60 22.26
CA ASP A 165 10.70 3.36 23.68
C ASP A 165 9.76 2.29 24.27
#